data_AF-A0A835ZI38-F1
#
_entry.id   AF-A0A835ZI38-F1
#
_cell.length_a   1.000
_cell.length_b   1.000
_cell.length_c   1.000
_cell.angle_alpha   90.00
_cell.angle_beta   90.00
_cell.angle_gamma   90.00
#
_symmetry.space_group_name_H-M   'P 1'
#
loop_
_entity.id
_entity.type
_entity.pdbx_description
1 polymer ?
#
loop_
_entity_poly.entity_id
_entity_poly.type
_entity_poly.pdbx_seq_one_letter_code
_entity_poly.pdbx_strand_id
1 'polypeptide(L)'
;MNSSPSLVPGGLFVAGINLTENLEFILVHPAWSLQKLTLSGLPYLCAWVRAQCPGSAAGCTNIIAGDFIGASGFVSDVIGLNRKLLRG
;
A
#
# COMPACT_ATOMS: atom_id res chain seq x y z
N MET A 1 26.29 -13.19 -0.09
CA MET A 1 24.93 -12.81 0.32
C MET A 1 25.01 -11.39 0.83
N ASN A 2 24.77 -10.41 -0.04
CA ASN A 2 24.84 -9.00 0.32
C ASN A 2 23.45 -8.55 0.75
N SER A 3 23.29 -8.29 2.04
CA SER A 3 22.13 -7.63 2.60
C SER A 3 22.00 -6.24 1.98
N SER A 4 20.99 -6.04 1.15
CA SER A 4 20.63 -4.73 0.62
C SER A 4 20.39 -3.76 1.77
N PRO A 5 20.96 -2.54 1.76
CA PRO A 5 20.76 -1.58 2.82
C PRO A 5 19.27 -1.22 2.86
N SER A 6 18.68 -1.28 4.05
CA SER A 6 17.31 -0.87 4.32
C SER A 6 17.07 0.52 3.74
N LEU A 7 16.19 0.61 2.75
CA LEU A 7 15.62 1.87 2.27
C LEU A 7 14.93 2.53 3.47
N VAL A 8 15.64 3.37 4.21
CA VAL A 8 15.05 4.38 5.06
C VAL A 8 14.88 5.61 4.15
N PRO A 9 13.68 5.86 3.61
CA PRO A 9 13.47 7.03 2.77
C PRO A 9 13.70 8.27 3.64
N GLY A 10 14.64 9.12 3.24
CA GLY A 10 15.20 10.24 4.02
C GLY A 10 14.24 11.41 4.31
N GLY A 11 12.94 11.16 4.47
CA GLY A 11 11.95 12.15 4.90
C GLY A 11 10.55 11.90 4.35
N LEU A 12 10.44 11.38 3.12
CA LEU A 12 9.15 11.12 2.47
C LEU A 12 9.16 9.78 1.73
N PHE A 13 8.18 8.93 2.04
CA PHE A 13 7.88 7.72 1.29
C PHE A 13 6.48 7.82 0.71
N VAL A 14 6.32 7.43 -0.55
CA VAL A 14 4.98 7.32 -1.16
C VAL A 14 4.88 5.95 -1.82
N ALA A 15 3.89 5.17 -1.41
CA ALA A 15 3.48 3.96 -2.09
C ALA A 15 2.04 4.11 -2.56
N GLY A 16 1.76 3.75 -3.81
CA GLY A 16 0.42 3.72 -4.34
C GLY A 16 0.19 2.39 -5.03
N ILE A 17 -1.01 1.83 -4.89
CA ILE A 17 -1.43 0.73 -5.77
C ILE A 17 -1.87 1.35 -7.10
N ASN A 18 -1.07 1.15 -8.16
CA ASN A 18 -1.50 1.51 -9.51
C ASN A 18 -2.27 0.31 -10.07
N LEU A 19 -3.60 0.39 -10.05
CA LEU A 19 -4.50 -0.66 -10.53
C LEU A 19 -4.91 -0.45 -11.99
N THR A 20 -4.08 0.25 -12.77
CA THR A 20 -4.26 0.27 -14.22
C THR A 20 -3.72 -1.03 -14.79
N GLU A 21 -4.62 -1.96 -15.12
CA GLU A 21 -4.29 -3.17 -15.87
C GLU A 21 -3.72 -2.81 -17.25
N ASN A 22 -2.89 -3.67 -17.82
CA ASN A 22 -2.32 -3.43 -19.14
C ASN A 22 -3.39 -3.56 -20.24
N LEU A 23 -3.09 -3.00 -21.42
CA LEU A 23 -4.04 -2.99 -22.54
C LEU A 23 -4.49 -4.41 -22.94
N GLU A 24 -3.57 -5.38 -22.93
CA GLU A 24 -3.87 -6.77 -23.27
C GLU A 24 -4.89 -7.38 -22.30
N PHE A 25 -4.72 -7.15 -21.00
CA PHE A 25 -5.65 -7.61 -19.97
C PHE A 25 -7.03 -6.99 -20.15
N ILE A 26 -7.09 -5.69 -20.44
CA ILE A 26 -8.36 -4.97 -20.68
C ILE A 26 -9.08 -5.54 -21.91
N LEU A 27 -8.35 -5.82 -22.99
CA LEU A 27 -8.92 -6.37 -24.23
C LEU A 27 -9.50 -7.77 -24.04
N VAL A 28 -8.88 -8.60 -23.19
CA VAL A 28 -9.35 -9.97 -22.91
C VAL A 28 -10.48 -10.01 -21.87
N HIS A 29 -10.63 -8.98 -21.04
CA HIS A 29 -11.61 -8.93 -19.94
C HIS A 29 -12.57 -7.73 -20.02
N PRO A 30 -13.32 -7.52 -21.12
CA PRO A 30 -14.13 -6.33 -21.34
C PRO A 30 -15.28 -6.15 -20.34
N ALA A 31 -15.71 -7.23 -19.68
CA ALA A 31 -16.78 -7.20 -18.66
C ALA A 31 -16.25 -7.00 -17.23
N TRP A 32 -14.94 -6.89 -17.03
CA TRP A 32 -14.35 -6.70 -15.70
C TRP A 32 -14.17 -5.21 -15.43
N SER A 33 -14.65 -4.76 -14.27
CA SER A 33 -14.46 -3.38 -13.83
C SER A 33 -13.16 -3.24 -13.04
N LEU A 34 -12.55 -2.05 -13.14
CA LEU A 34 -11.42 -1.64 -12.29
C LEU A 34 -11.75 -1.83 -10.80
N GLN A 35 -13.01 -1.58 -10.42
CA GLN A 35 -13.50 -1.83 -9.07
C GLN A 35 -13.37 -3.32 -8.69
N LYS A 36 -13.85 -4.24 -9.52
CA LYS A 36 -13.80 -5.69 -9.23
C LYS A 36 -12.36 -6.18 -9.05
N LEU A 37 -11.46 -5.72 -9.91
CA LEU A 37 -10.04 -5.98 -9.83
C LEU A 37 -9.42 -5.43 -8.54
N THR A 38 -9.69 -4.16 -8.24
CA THR A 38 -9.19 -3.49 -7.04
C THR A 38 -9.65 -4.20 -5.78
N LEU A 39 -10.95 -4.49 -5.67
CA LEU A 39 -11.53 -5.16 -4.50
C LEU A 39 -10.94 -6.56 -4.30
N SER A 40 -10.60 -7.28 -5.38
CA SER A 40 -9.94 -8.59 -5.28
C SER A 40 -8.51 -8.50 -4.75
N GLY A 41 -7.79 -7.40 -5.02
CA GLY A 41 -6.43 -7.16 -4.56
C GLY A 41 -6.33 -6.56 -3.15
N LEU A 42 -7.39 -5.92 -2.65
CA LEU A 42 -7.40 -5.23 -1.35
C LEU A 42 -6.91 -6.09 -0.17
N PRO A 43 -7.28 -7.38 -0.01
CA PRO A 43 -6.79 -8.19 1.11
C PRO A 43 -5.26 -8.34 1.14
N TYR A 44 -4.63 -8.51 -0.04
CA TYR A 44 -3.18 -8.61 -0.18
C TYR A 44 -2.51 -7.28 0.13
N LEU A 45 -3.08 -6.18 -0.36
CA LEU A 45 -2.61 -4.84 -0.07
C LEU A 45 -2.66 -4.55 1.44
N CYS A 46 -3.78 -4.86 2.10
CA CYS A 46 -3.92 -4.71 3.55
C CYS A 46 -2.88 -5.54 4.32
N ALA A 47 -2.61 -6.78 3.88
CA ALA A 47 -1.57 -7.61 4.48
C ALA A 47 -0.18 -6.98 4.32
N TRP A 48 0.13 -6.46 3.13
CA TRP A 48 1.38 -5.75 2.87
C TRP A 48 1.51 -4.48 3.72
N VAL A 49 0.44 -3.67 3.83
CA VAL A 49 0.42 -2.47 4.68
C VAL A 49 0.71 -2.83 6.12
N ARG A 50 0.02 -3.83 6.70
CA ARG A 50 0.25 -4.26 8.08
C ARG A 50 1.68 -4.73 8.34
N ALA A 51 2.39 -5.22 7.33
CA ALA A 51 3.78 -5.63 7.44
C ALA A 51 4.78 -4.45 7.44
N GLN A 52 4.37 -3.26 6.98
CA GLN A 52 5.28 -2.10 6.89
C GLN A 52 5.70 -1.59 8.27
N CYS A 53 6.91 -1.04 8.35
CA CYS A 53 7.41 -0.33 9.53
C CYS A 53 7.58 1.16 9.19
N PRO A 54 6.90 2.08 9.90
CA PRO A 54 7.17 3.50 9.73
C PRO A 54 8.59 3.86 10.16
N GLY A 55 9.19 4.86 9.52
CA GLY A 55 10.49 5.38 9.92
C GLY A 55 10.39 6.08 11.29
N SER A 56 11.40 5.91 12.14
CA SER A 56 11.41 6.43 13.51
C SER A 56 11.91 7.88 13.65
N ALA A 57 12.45 8.48 12.58
CA ALA A 57 12.99 9.83 12.63
C ALA A 57 11.89 10.89 12.60
N ALA A 58 12.07 11.96 13.39
CA ALA A 58 11.18 13.11 13.39
C ALA A 58 11.15 13.76 12.00
N GLY A 59 9.96 13.81 11.38
CA GLY A 59 9.75 14.35 10.04
C GLY A 59 9.61 13.31 8.92
N CYS A 60 9.82 12.01 9.19
CA CYS A 60 9.53 10.95 8.22
C CYS A 60 8.01 10.80 8.01
N THR A 61 7.52 11.14 6.82
CA THR A 61 6.12 10.96 6.43
C THR A 61 6.00 9.85 5.39
N ASN A 62 5.15 8.86 5.65
CA ASN A 62 4.83 7.81 4.69
C ASN A 62 3.38 8.01 4.20
N ILE A 63 3.19 8.11 2.89
CA ILE A 63 1.89 8.20 2.24
C ILE A 63 1.61 6.86 1.57
N ILE A 64 0.47 6.25 1.88
CA ILE A 64 -0.02 5.05 1.21
C ILE A 64 -1.34 5.39 0.53
N ALA A 65 -1.36 5.38 -0.80
CA ALA A 65 -2.52 5.67 -1.62
C ALA A 65 -3.16 4.39 -2.17
N GLY A 66 -4.49 4.39 -2.31
CA GLY A 66 -5.21 3.31 -2.99
C GLY A 66 -6.62 3.72 -3.39
N ASP A 67 -7.21 2.92 -4.27
CA ASP A 67 -8.55 3.11 -4.79
C ASP A 67 -9.59 2.30 -3.99
N PHE A 68 -10.85 2.76 -3.99
CA PHE A 68 -11.98 2.10 -3.31
C PHE A 68 -11.73 1.78 -1.82
N ILE A 69 -10.98 2.64 -1.12
CA ILE A 69 -10.50 2.44 0.26
C ILE A 69 -11.62 2.23 1.30
N GLY A 70 -12.86 2.61 0.99
CA GLY A 70 -14.01 2.43 1.89
C GLY A 70 -14.55 1.00 1.96
N ALA A 71 -14.10 0.11 1.06
CA ALA A 71 -14.61 -1.27 0.99
C ALA A 71 -13.88 -2.27 1.92
N SER A 72 -12.90 -1.82 2.71
CA SER A 72 -12.09 -2.71 3.57
C SER A 72 -11.49 -1.99 4.79
N GLY A 73 -10.72 -2.73 5.59
CA GLY A 73 -9.94 -2.18 6.71
C GLY A 73 -8.68 -1.40 6.31
N PHE A 74 -8.45 -1.16 5.01
CA PHE A 74 -7.22 -0.56 4.48
C PHE A 74 -6.85 0.77 5.18
N VAL A 75 -7.80 1.70 5.31
CA VAL A 75 -7.55 3.00 5.99
C VAL A 75 -7.14 2.78 7.45
N SER A 76 -7.81 1.86 8.14
CA SER A 76 -7.48 1.51 9.52
C SER A 76 -6.09 0.88 9.63
N ASP A 77 -5.70 0.04 8.67
CA ASP A 77 -4.36 -0.55 8.63
C ASP A 77 -3.28 0.52 8.42
N VAL A 78 -3.50 1.49 7.52
CA VAL A 78 -2.60 2.63 7.30
C VAL A 78 -2.47 3.48 8.56
N ILE A 79 -3.58 3.84 9.21
CA ILE A 79 -3.55 4.61 10.49
C ILE A 79 -2.84 3.80 11.57
N GLY A 80 -3.11 2.49 11.64
CA GLY A 80 -2.54 1.57 12.63
C GLY A 80 -1.02 1.47 12.59
N LEU A 81 -0.39 1.76 11.45
CA LEU A 81 1.07 1.82 11.35
C LEU A 81 1.68 2.83 12.34
N ASN A 82 1.04 3.99 12.55
CA ASN A 82 1.54 5.00 13.48
C ASN A 82 1.63 4.49 14.93
N ARG A 83 0.82 3.49 15.31
CA ARG A 83 0.90 2.89 16.65
C ARG A 83 2.19 2.10 16.85
N LYS A 84 2.87 1.67 15.79
CA LYS A 84 4.17 0.98 15.89
C LYS A 84 5.27 1.92 16.37
N LEU A 85 5.15 3.22 16.11
CA LEU A 85 6.08 4.25 16.62
C LEU A 85 5.98 4.45 18.13
N LEU A 86 4.84 4.10 18.75
CA LEU A 86 4.64 4.22 20.20
C LEU A 86 5.19 3.01 20.98
N ARG A 87 5.57 1.94 20.27
CA ARG A 87 6.12 0.70 20.86
C ARG A 87 7.65 0.63 20.72
N GLY A 88 8.26 1.65 20.11
CA GLY A 88 9.70 1.79 19.90
C GLY A 88 10.27 2.94 20.72
#